data_AF-N9V5J5-F1
#
_entry.id   AF-N9V5J5-F1
#
_cell.length_a   1.000
_cell.length_b   1.000
_cell.length_c   1.000
_cell.angle_alpha   90.00
_cell.angle_beta   90.00
_cell.angle_gamma   90.00
#
_symmetry.space_group_name_H-M   'P 1'
#
loop_
_entity.id
_entity.type
_entity.pdbx_description
1 polymer ?
#
loop_
_entity_poly.entity_id
_entity_poly.type
_entity_poly.pdbx_seq_one_letter_code
_entity_poly.pdbx_strand_id
1 'polypeptide(L)'
;MLQRTQVSVLWKENDGGCKGVCDRVPTIEIKPRDFQHLCDKDTCFDEVLLENLKPEIAGMKGDKLVGFHLIGSHGPTYYKRYPEAFRHFTPDCPRSDIENCTSEELENTYDNTIRYTDHVIAKMIERLKEYEPSYNTALIYLSDHGESLGAMGLYLHGTPYKFAPDDQTRVPMQVWMSPGYLKEKGVDFACVQSKAKAHRYSHDNLFSSVLGLWDVKTHVYQPELDLFSACRATQ
;
A
#
# COMPACT_ATOMS: atom_id res chain seq x y z
N MET A 1 6.15 -14.34 -10.60
CA MET A 1 7.06 -14.17 -11.76
C MET A 1 8.44 -13.73 -11.29
N LEU A 2 8.54 -12.62 -10.55
CA LEU A 2 9.78 -12.09 -9.98
C LEU A 2 10.66 -13.12 -9.25
N GLN A 3 10.06 -14.01 -8.44
CA GLN A 3 10.83 -15.06 -7.75
C GLN A 3 11.56 -16.01 -8.72
N ARG A 4 11.02 -16.23 -9.92
CA ARG A 4 11.66 -17.05 -10.97
C ARG A 4 12.79 -16.30 -11.68
N THR A 5 12.88 -14.98 -11.50
CA THR A 5 13.93 -14.11 -12.05
C THR A 5 14.92 -13.67 -10.96
N GLN A 6 15.09 -14.50 -9.93
CA GLN A 6 16.06 -14.30 -8.83
C GLN A 6 15.80 -13.11 -7.90
N VAL A 7 14.64 -12.45 -8.00
CA VAL A 7 14.19 -11.47 -7.00
C VAL A 7 13.66 -12.23 -5.79
N SER A 8 14.24 -11.99 -4.61
CA SER A 8 13.70 -12.51 -3.35
C SER A 8 12.36 -11.81 -3.06
N VAL A 9 11.31 -12.58 -2.79
CA VAL A 9 9.98 -12.04 -2.47
C VAL A 9 9.61 -12.41 -1.05
N LEU A 10 9.07 -11.45 -0.30
CA LEU A 10 8.47 -11.63 1.02
C LEU A 10 7.09 -10.95 1.03
N TRP A 11 6.08 -11.58 1.61
CA TRP A 11 4.78 -10.99 1.88
C TRP A 11 4.57 -10.85 3.39
N LYS A 12 4.18 -9.67 3.86
CA LYS A 12 3.77 -9.43 5.25
C LYS A 12 2.31 -9.04 5.28
N GLU A 13 1.53 -9.78 6.07
CA GLU A 13 0.07 -9.80 6.02
C GLU A 13 -0.54 -9.26 7.32
N ASN A 14 -1.36 -8.20 7.23
CA ASN A 14 -2.10 -7.62 8.36
C ASN A 14 -3.60 -7.38 8.07
N ASP A 15 -4.15 -7.90 6.96
CA ASP A 15 -5.53 -7.65 6.50
C ASP A 15 -6.34 -8.96 6.31
N GLY A 16 -6.09 -9.94 7.18
CA GLY A 16 -6.86 -11.18 7.19
C GLY A 16 -6.67 -12.09 5.96
N GLY A 17 -5.64 -11.85 5.14
CA GLY A 17 -5.13 -12.81 4.16
C GLY A 17 -4.92 -12.25 2.75
N CYS A 18 -3.92 -12.81 2.06
CA CYS A 18 -3.46 -12.36 0.73
C CYS A 18 -4.28 -12.88 -0.47
N LYS A 19 -5.45 -13.48 -0.21
CA LYS A 19 -6.40 -13.97 -1.22
C LYS A 19 -5.77 -14.90 -2.28
N GLY A 20 -4.82 -15.73 -1.86
CA GLY A 20 -4.12 -16.72 -2.72
C GLY A 20 -2.91 -16.18 -3.49
N VAL A 21 -2.67 -14.86 -3.49
CA VAL A 21 -1.55 -14.23 -4.22
C VAL A 21 -0.20 -14.64 -3.64
N CYS A 22 -0.13 -14.80 -2.32
CA CYS A 22 1.10 -15.09 -1.59
C CYS A 22 1.37 -16.58 -1.33
N ASP A 23 0.51 -17.50 -1.81
CA ASP A 23 0.57 -18.94 -1.52
C ASP A 23 1.89 -19.62 -1.89
N ARG A 24 2.68 -19.00 -2.77
CA ARG A 24 3.90 -19.58 -3.34
C ARG A 24 5.16 -18.76 -3.03
N VAL A 25 5.05 -17.78 -2.13
CA VAL A 25 6.19 -16.98 -1.66
C VAL A 25 6.29 -17.05 -0.13
N PRO A 26 7.47 -16.81 0.45
CA PRO A 26 7.59 -16.62 1.89
C PRO A 26 6.60 -15.56 2.40
N THR A 27 5.80 -15.93 3.38
CA THR A 27 4.73 -15.09 3.94
C THR A 27 4.83 -15.07 5.46
N ILE A 28 4.72 -13.88 6.04
CA ILE A 28 4.63 -13.66 7.48
C ILE A 28 3.26 -13.07 7.76
N GLU A 29 2.41 -13.86 8.42
CA GLU A 29 1.13 -13.42 8.94
C GLU A 29 1.32 -12.80 10.32
N ILE A 30 0.90 -11.54 10.48
CA ILE A 30 0.98 -10.86 11.76
C ILE A 30 -0.03 -11.47 12.72
N LYS A 31 0.46 -11.88 13.90
CA LYS A 31 -0.37 -12.44 14.96
C LYS A 31 -0.44 -11.42 16.09
N PRO A 32 -1.63 -10.90 16.44
CA PRO A 32 -1.78 -9.85 17.45
C PRO A 32 -1.09 -10.16 18.79
N ARG A 33 -1.13 -11.43 19.22
CA ARG A 33 -0.49 -11.90 20.46
C ARG A 33 1.03 -11.69 20.52
N ASP A 34 1.70 -11.61 19.38
CA ASP A 34 3.16 -11.48 19.29
C ASP A 34 3.59 -10.00 19.38
N PHE A 35 2.67 -9.04 19.22
CA PHE A 35 2.94 -7.61 19.14
C PHE A 35 1.97 -6.75 19.99
N GLN A 36 1.87 -7.07 21.28
CA GLN A 36 0.90 -6.44 22.22
C GLN A 36 0.95 -4.91 22.32
N HIS A 37 2.03 -4.26 21.86
CA HIS A 37 2.19 -2.81 21.89
C HIS A 37 1.61 -2.10 20.66
N LEU A 38 1.33 -2.85 19.58
CA LEU A 38 0.73 -2.36 18.33
C LEU A 38 -0.61 -3.03 18.02
N CYS A 39 -1.02 -4.00 18.83
CA CYS A 39 -2.20 -4.80 18.59
C CYS A 39 -3.09 -4.90 19.82
N ASP A 40 -4.41 -4.93 19.58
CA ASP A 40 -5.35 -5.47 20.54
C ASP A 40 -5.48 -7.00 20.36
N LYS A 41 -6.56 -7.63 20.83
CA LYS A 41 -6.75 -9.08 20.66
C LYS A 41 -7.13 -9.48 19.22
N ASP A 42 -7.71 -8.56 18.46
CA ASP A 42 -8.41 -8.82 17.21
C ASP A 42 -7.72 -8.17 16.00
N THR A 43 -7.06 -7.03 16.17
CA THR A 43 -6.46 -6.22 15.10
C THR A 43 -5.12 -5.62 15.54
N CYS A 44 -4.28 -5.31 14.56
CA CYS A 44 -3.06 -4.55 14.76
C CYS A 44 -3.10 -3.24 13.99
N PHE A 45 -2.41 -2.23 14.49
CA PHE A 45 -2.05 -1.07 13.70
C PHE A 45 -0.93 -1.41 12.70
N ASP A 46 -1.00 -0.88 11.48
CA ASP A 46 -0.14 -1.27 10.36
C ASP A 46 1.37 -1.00 10.55
N GLU A 47 1.76 -0.19 11.53
CA GLU A 47 3.18 -0.08 11.93
C GLU A 47 3.81 -1.43 12.28
N VAL A 48 3.00 -2.41 12.71
CA VAL A 48 3.43 -3.78 13.01
C VAL A 48 4.13 -4.46 11.82
N LEU A 49 3.79 -4.07 10.59
CA LEU A 49 4.40 -4.61 9.37
C LEU A 49 5.89 -4.27 9.27
N LEU A 50 6.35 -3.21 9.96
CA LEU A 50 7.76 -2.81 9.99
C LEU A 50 8.57 -3.53 11.09
N GLU A 51 7.90 -4.24 12.01
CA GLU A 51 8.55 -5.02 13.04
C GLU A 51 9.37 -6.16 12.43
N ASN A 52 10.57 -6.41 12.96
CA ASN A 52 11.52 -7.42 12.48
C ASN A 52 12.00 -7.27 11.02
N LEU A 53 11.71 -6.15 10.34
CA LEU A 53 12.06 -6.00 8.93
C LEU A 53 13.58 -6.07 8.65
N LYS A 54 14.42 -5.57 9.57
CA LYS A 54 15.88 -5.57 9.39
C LYS A 54 16.48 -6.98 9.26
N PRO A 55 16.27 -7.91 10.21
CA PRO A 55 16.73 -9.29 10.05
C PRO A 55 16.04 -10.03 8.88
N GLU A 56 14.77 -9.75 8.59
CA GLU A 56 14.06 -10.33 7.44
C GLU A 56 14.74 -9.98 6.11
N ILE A 57 15.00 -8.68 5.89
CA ILE A 57 15.71 -8.18 4.70
C ILE A 57 17.14 -8.73 4.61
N ALA A 58 17.84 -8.82 5.75
CA ALA A 58 19.20 -9.37 5.78
C ALA A 58 19.26 -10.86 5.40
N GLY A 59 18.19 -11.62 5.63
CA GLY A 59 18.08 -13.03 5.23
C GLY A 59 17.77 -13.23 3.74
N MET A 60 17.30 -12.20 3.04
CA MET A 60 17.00 -12.26 1.61
C MET A 60 18.26 -12.09 0.77
N LYS A 61 18.29 -12.65 -0.45
CA LYS A 61 19.44 -12.54 -1.38
C LYS A 61 19.11 -11.70 -2.60
N GLY A 62 20.12 -11.04 -3.17
CA GLY A 62 19.98 -10.24 -4.39
C GLY A 62 18.91 -9.15 -4.25
N ASP A 63 18.25 -8.85 -5.37
CA ASP A 63 17.11 -7.95 -5.48
C ASP A 63 15.93 -8.43 -4.63
N LYS A 64 15.16 -7.48 -4.10
CA LYS A 64 14.12 -7.77 -3.10
C LYS A 64 12.83 -7.05 -3.41
N LEU A 65 11.73 -7.80 -3.34
CA LEU A 65 10.39 -7.26 -3.23
C LEU A 65 9.81 -7.68 -1.88
N VAL A 66 9.36 -6.70 -1.09
CA VAL A 66 8.55 -6.96 0.10
C VAL A 66 7.16 -6.36 -0.15
N GLY A 67 6.14 -7.22 -0.13
CA GLY A 67 4.75 -6.81 -0.14
C GLY A 67 4.27 -6.61 1.29
N PHE A 68 3.73 -5.43 1.58
CA PHE A 68 3.07 -5.12 2.85
C PHE A 68 1.56 -5.01 2.58
N HIS A 69 0.78 -5.89 3.19
CA HIS A 69 -0.68 -5.86 3.09
C HIS A 69 -1.26 -5.23 4.35
N LEU A 70 -1.70 -3.98 4.20
CA LEU A 70 -2.18 -3.13 5.27
C LEU A 70 -3.68 -3.38 5.49
N ILE A 71 -4.13 -3.28 6.73
CA ILE A 71 -5.58 -3.17 7.01
C ILE A 71 -6.11 -1.77 6.65
N GLY A 72 -5.24 -0.75 6.68
CA GLY A 72 -5.53 0.59 6.19
C GLY A 72 -6.79 1.19 6.80
N SER A 73 -7.74 1.55 5.94
CA SER A 73 -8.99 2.21 6.33
C SER A 73 -10.16 1.23 6.49
N HIS A 74 -9.92 -0.07 6.66
CA HIS A 74 -10.99 -1.06 6.67
C HIS A 74 -12.03 -0.83 7.79
N GLY A 75 -13.28 -0.69 7.38
CA GLY A 75 -14.47 -0.56 8.24
C GLY A 75 -15.05 -1.89 8.73
N PRO A 76 -16.17 -1.87 9.47
CA PRO A 76 -16.81 -0.68 10.02
C PRO A 76 -16.11 -0.14 11.27
N THR A 77 -15.12 -0.84 11.83
CA THR A 77 -14.40 -0.41 13.03
C THR A 77 -13.27 0.58 12.70
N TYR A 78 -13.55 1.65 11.95
CA TYR A 78 -12.54 2.62 11.52
C TYR A 78 -11.74 3.21 12.69
N TYR A 79 -12.40 3.43 13.83
CA TYR A 79 -11.80 3.90 15.08
C TYR A 79 -10.71 2.98 15.66
N LYS A 80 -10.61 1.73 15.18
CA LYS A 80 -9.52 0.80 15.54
C LYS A 80 -8.33 0.86 14.59
N ARG A 81 -8.37 1.68 13.53
CA ARG A 81 -7.31 1.77 12.51
C ARG A 81 -6.22 2.77 12.88
N TYR A 82 -6.44 3.61 13.89
CA TYR A 82 -5.47 4.62 14.33
C TYR A 82 -5.36 4.63 15.87
N PRO A 83 -4.16 4.88 16.43
CA PRO A 83 -4.00 5.07 17.86
C PRO A 83 -4.48 6.48 18.28
N GLU A 84 -4.67 6.70 19.58
CA GLU A 84 -5.17 7.98 20.13
C GLU A 84 -4.38 9.20 19.66
N ALA A 85 -3.06 9.08 19.49
CA ALA A 85 -2.20 10.16 18.98
C ALA A 85 -2.53 10.61 17.54
N PHE A 86 -3.32 9.83 16.82
CA PHE A 86 -3.78 10.08 15.46
C PHE A 86 -5.25 10.46 15.37
N ARG A 87 -5.96 10.50 16.51
CA ARG A 87 -7.33 10.99 16.64
C ARG A 87 -7.36 12.52 16.58
N HIS A 88 -7.22 13.07 15.38
CA HIS A 88 -7.10 14.51 15.15
C HIS A 88 -8.45 15.18 14.87
N PHE A 89 -9.21 14.61 13.94
CA PHE A 89 -10.54 15.10 13.59
C PHE A 89 -11.56 14.57 14.59
N THR A 90 -12.33 15.47 15.20
CA THR A 90 -13.28 15.15 16.26
C THR A 90 -14.55 16.01 16.13
N PRO A 91 -15.73 15.52 16.54
CA PRO A 91 -15.99 14.20 17.12
C PRO A 91 -15.79 13.06 16.10
N ASP A 92 -15.39 11.88 16.57
CA ASP A 92 -15.26 10.65 15.78
C ASP A 92 -16.34 9.62 16.17
N CYS A 93 -16.37 8.49 15.47
CA CYS A 93 -17.38 7.43 15.53
C CYS A 93 -16.76 6.15 16.13
N PRO A 94 -16.65 6.05 17.47
CA PRO A 94 -16.00 4.92 18.14
C PRO A 94 -16.91 3.69 18.25
N ARG A 95 -17.55 3.28 17.15
CA ARG A 95 -18.50 2.16 17.09
C ARG A 95 -18.48 1.45 15.74
N SER A 96 -19.01 0.24 15.68
CA SER A 96 -19.08 -0.58 14.47
C SER A 96 -20.42 -0.47 13.71
N ASP A 97 -21.48 -0.04 14.38
CA ASP A 97 -22.77 0.29 13.76
C ASP A 97 -22.76 1.76 13.31
N ILE A 98 -21.93 2.00 12.30
CA ILE A 98 -21.54 3.32 11.76
C ILE A 98 -22.71 4.15 11.23
N GLU A 99 -23.84 3.52 10.91
CA GLU A 99 -25.09 4.18 10.52
C GLU A 99 -25.71 5.00 11.66
N ASN A 100 -25.32 4.74 12.90
CA ASN A 100 -25.77 5.46 14.09
C ASN A 100 -24.85 6.63 14.48
N CYS A 101 -23.83 6.92 13.68
CA CYS A 101 -23.03 8.13 13.76
C CYS A 101 -23.57 9.19 12.80
N THR A 102 -23.28 10.46 13.09
CA THR A 102 -23.45 11.52 12.10
C THR A 102 -22.48 11.32 10.93
N SER A 103 -22.80 11.86 9.75
CA SER A 103 -21.88 11.84 8.60
C SER A 103 -20.53 12.48 8.94
N GLU A 104 -20.54 13.59 9.68
CA GLU A 104 -19.33 14.28 10.13
C GLU A 104 -18.47 13.40 11.05
N GLU A 105 -19.07 12.71 12.03
CA GLU A 105 -18.32 11.79 12.89
C GLU A 105 -17.69 10.65 12.09
N LEU A 106 -18.42 10.08 11.13
CA LEU A 106 -17.93 9.00 10.29
C LEU A 106 -16.79 9.48 9.37
N GLU A 107 -16.95 10.62 8.72
CA GLU A 107 -15.92 11.25 7.88
C GLU A 107 -14.67 11.58 8.71
N ASN A 108 -14.81 12.20 9.89
CA ASN A 108 -13.69 12.47 10.79
C ASN A 108 -12.95 11.19 11.21
N THR A 109 -13.69 10.11 11.48
CA THR A 109 -13.10 8.81 11.83
C THR A 109 -12.30 8.23 10.68
N TYR A 110 -12.85 8.28 9.45
CA TYR A 110 -12.18 7.82 8.25
C TYR A 110 -10.94 8.67 7.94
N ASP A 111 -11.02 10.00 8.06
CA ASP A 111 -9.88 10.89 7.83
C ASP A 111 -8.73 10.64 8.83
N ASN A 112 -9.04 10.24 10.07
CA ASN A 112 -8.03 9.81 11.03
C ASN A 112 -7.33 8.50 10.60
N THR A 113 -8.02 7.57 9.90
CA THR A 113 -7.37 6.36 9.33
C THR A 113 -6.41 6.74 8.19
N ILE A 114 -6.79 7.71 7.36
CA ILE A 114 -5.94 8.24 6.28
C ILE A 114 -4.71 8.92 6.87
N ARG A 115 -4.87 9.74 7.92
CA ARG A 115 -3.76 10.37 8.64
C ARG A 115 -2.79 9.33 9.21
N TYR A 116 -3.28 8.21 9.73
CA TYR A 116 -2.42 7.13 10.22
C TYR A 116 -1.73 6.36 9.11
N THR A 117 -2.44 6.09 8.00
CA THR A 117 -1.86 5.46 6.80
C THR A 117 -0.73 6.31 6.20
N ASP A 118 -0.90 7.63 6.14
CA ASP A 118 0.15 8.57 5.71
C ASP A 118 1.42 8.42 6.56
N HIS A 119 1.28 8.36 7.90
CA HIS A 119 2.39 8.14 8.81
C HIS A 119 3.07 6.78 8.63
N VAL A 120 2.30 5.70 8.40
CA VAL A 120 2.85 4.38 8.12
C VAL A 120 3.68 4.39 6.82
N ILE A 121 3.17 5.01 5.75
CA ILE A 121 3.88 5.19 4.48
C ILE A 121 5.15 6.02 4.69
N ALA A 122 5.08 7.11 5.47
CA ALA A 122 6.26 7.90 5.81
C ALA A 122 7.32 7.07 6.53
N LYS A 123 6.92 6.24 7.51
CA LYS A 123 7.83 5.31 8.19
C LYS A 123 8.43 4.25 7.25
N MET A 124 7.66 3.76 6.28
CA MET A 124 8.18 2.87 5.24
C MET A 124 9.27 3.55 4.41
N ILE A 125 9.05 4.81 4.01
CA ILE A 125 10.06 5.61 3.27
C ILE A 125 11.31 5.83 4.14
N GLU A 126 11.16 6.22 5.40
CA GLU A 126 12.30 6.40 6.31
C GLU A 126 13.09 5.09 6.46
N ARG A 127 12.40 3.95 6.56
CA ARG A 127 13.07 2.65 6.60
C ARG A 127 13.77 2.29 5.29
N LEU A 128 13.22 2.65 4.13
CA LEU A 128 13.90 2.47 2.84
C LEU A 128 15.16 3.33 2.74
N LYS A 129 15.15 4.56 3.26
CA LYS A 129 16.34 5.42 3.31
C LYS A 129 17.48 4.79 4.11
N GLU A 130 17.19 4.05 5.18
CA GLU A 130 18.21 3.30 5.94
C GLU A 130 18.92 2.22 5.08
N TYR A 131 18.29 1.74 4.01
CA TYR A 131 18.83 0.72 3.10
C TYR A 131 19.57 1.31 1.88
N GLU A 132 19.49 2.62 1.63
CA GLU A 132 20.15 3.27 0.50
C GLU A 132 21.67 3.04 0.38
N PRO A 133 22.45 2.82 1.47
CA PRO A 133 23.87 2.47 1.34
C PRO A 133 24.14 1.12 0.66
N SER A 134 23.14 0.24 0.57
CA SER A 134 23.29 -1.12 0.02
C SER A 134 22.32 -1.43 -1.10
N TYR A 135 21.26 -0.64 -1.25
CA TYR A 135 20.18 -0.91 -2.20
C TYR A 135 19.70 0.37 -2.88
N ASN A 136 19.33 0.24 -4.14
CA ASN A 136 18.47 1.20 -4.80
C ASN A 136 17.03 0.86 -4.40
N THR A 137 16.35 1.77 -3.69
CA THR A 137 15.04 1.51 -3.07
C THR A 137 13.92 2.30 -3.72
N ALA A 138 12.74 1.70 -3.79
CA ALA A 138 11.52 2.35 -4.24
C ALA A 138 10.32 1.84 -3.43
N LEU A 139 9.27 2.64 -3.35
CA LEU A 139 7.99 2.31 -2.74
C LEU A 139 6.87 2.61 -3.73
N ILE A 140 5.95 1.66 -3.86
CA ILE A 140 4.64 1.88 -4.50
C ILE A 140 3.59 1.60 -3.45
N TYR A 141 2.74 2.57 -3.16
CA TYR A 141 1.53 2.42 -2.38
C TYR A 141 0.31 2.51 -3.31
N LEU A 142 -0.67 1.64 -3.11
CA LEU A 142 -1.89 1.58 -3.89
C LEU A 142 -2.98 0.91 -3.05
N SER A 143 -4.11 1.59 -2.87
CA SER A 143 -5.29 0.97 -2.23
C SER A 143 -5.92 -0.06 -3.17
N ASP A 144 -6.49 -1.11 -2.61
CA ASP A 144 -7.22 -2.16 -3.33
C ASP A 144 -8.61 -1.68 -3.81
N HIS A 145 -9.29 -0.87 -3.01
CA HIS A 145 -10.49 -0.13 -3.38
C HIS A 145 -10.65 1.12 -2.50
N GLY A 146 -11.73 1.87 -2.72
CA GLY A 146 -12.14 2.96 -1.84
C GLY A 146 -13.31 2.58 -0.92
N GLU A 147 -14.01 3.54 -0.35
CA GLU A 147 -14.99 3.31 0.73
C GLU A 147 -16.19 4.26 0.57
N SER A 148 -17.42 3.77 0.76
CA SER A 148 -18.60 4.63 0.88
C SER A 148 -18.89 4.97 2.34
N LEU A 149 -19.09 6.27 2.61
CA LEU A 149 -19.28 6.82 3.97
C LEU A 149 -20.71 7.33 4.21
N GLY A 150 -21.71 6.70 3.59
CA GLY A 150 -23.13 7.00 3.78
C GLY A 150 -23.78 7.82 2.66
N ALA A 151 -23.01 8.27 1.66
CA ALA A 151 -23.56 8.96 0.50
C ALA A 151 -24.59 8.07 -0.22
N MET A 152 -25.77 8.62 -0.51
CA MET A 152 -26.91 7.89 -1.10
C MET A 152 -27.37 6.68 -0.25
N GLY A 153 -27.05 6.65 1.05
CA GLY A 153 -27.34 5.52 1.93
C GLY A 153 -26.41 4.31 1.75
N LEU A 154 -25.33 4.45 0.98
CA LEU A 154 -24.31 3.41 0.80
C LEU A 154 -23.21 3.58 1.84
N TYR A 155 -22.94 2.50 2.56
CA TYR A 155 -21.82 2.39 3.48
C TYR A 155 -20.91 1.25 3.04
N LEU A 156 -19.67 1.27 3.53
CA LEU A 156 -18.67 0.24 3.27
C LEU A 156 -18.31 0.16 1.77
N HIS A 157 -17.87 -1.03 1.34
CA HIS A 157 -17.49 -1.36 -0.01
C HIS A 157 -18.10 -2.71 -0.43
N GLY A 158 -17.76 -3.17 -1.65
CA GLY A 158 -18.28 -4.42 -2.20
C GLY A 158 -19.51 -4.26 -3.10
N THR A 159 -19.83 -3.01 -3.49
CA THR A 159 -20.84 -2.77 -4.53
C THR A 159 -20.39 -3.42 -5.84
N PRO A 160 -21.26 -4.13 -6.58
CA PRO A 160 -20.87 -4.69 -7.87
C PRO A 160 -20.30 -3.60 -8.78
N TYR A 161 -19.12 -3.83 -9.37
CA TYR A 161 -18.30 -2.81 -10.02
C TYR A 161 -19.05 -1.92 -11.02
N LYS A 162 -20.00 -2.49 -11.78
CA LYS A 162 -20.84 -1.76 -12.76
C LYS A 162 -21.71 -0.65 -12.12
N PHE A 163 -21.97 -0.74 -10.82
CA PHE A 163 -22.81 0.17 -10.04
C PHE A 163 -22.04 0.85 -8.91
N ALA A 164 -20.76 0.55 -8.74
CA ALA A 164 -19.95 1.11 -7.68
C ALA A 164 -19.75 2.62 -7.90
N PRO A 165 -19.90 3.45 -6.86
CA PRO A 165 -19.61 4.88 -6.96
C PRO A 165 -18.11 5.11 -7.13
N ASP A 166 -17.75 6.33 -7.55
CA ASP A 166 -16.35 6.78 -7.61
C ASP A 166 -15.64 6.57 -6.26
N ASP A 167 -16.35 6.76 -5.14
CA ASP A 167 -15.82 6.58 -3.79
C ASP A 167 -15.28 5.17 -3.53
N GLN A 168 -15.81 4.12 -4.20
CA GLN A 168 -15.32 2.75 -4.07
C GLN A 168 -14.28 2.36 -5.12
N THR A 169 -14.16 3.11 -6.23
CA THR A 169 -13.34 2.71 -7.38
C THR A 169 -12.14 3.64 -7.64
N ARG A 170 -12.17 4.87 -7.12
CA ARG A 170 -11.09 5.84 -7.25
C ARG A 170 -10.18 5.77 -6.03
N VAL A 171 -9.00 5.19 -6.22
CA VAL A 171 -8.04 4.91 -5.15
C VAL A 171 -6.79 5.80 -5.20
N PRO A 172 -6.13 6.05 -4.05
CA PRO A 172 -4.82 6.66 -4.04
C PRO A 172 -3.75 5.69 -4.55
N MET A 173 -2.82 6.24 -5.34
CA MET A 173 -1.57 5.59 -5.71
C MET A 173 -0.42 6.57 -5.49
N GLN A 174 0.63 6.14 -4.81
CA GLN A 174 1.82 6.96 -4.54
C GLN A 174 3.08 6.19 -4.91
N VAL A 175 4.07 6.91 -5.43
CA VAL A 175 5.38 6.35 -5.79
C VAL A 175 6.48 7.21 -5.19
N TRP A 176 7.42 6.55 -4.50
CA TRP A 176 8.66 7.15 -4.04
C TRP A 176 9.84 6.33 -4.57
N MET A 177 10.92 6.99 -4.97
CA MET A 177 12.14 6.36 -5.47
C MET A 177 13.34 7.07 -4.86
N SER A 178 14.33 6.31 -4.38
CA SER A 178 15.56 6.90 -3.86
C SER A 178 16.38 7.55 -4.98
N PRO A 179 17.26 8.52 -4.65
CA PRO A 179 18.17 9.10 -5.64
C PRO A 179 19.01 8.05 -6.38
N GLY A 180 19.47 7.01 -5.65
CA GLY A 180 20.19 5.88 -6.23
C GLY A 180 19.34 5.12 -7.25
N TYR A 181 18.07 4.88 -6.93
CA TYR A 181 17.14 4.21 -7.84
C TYR A 181 16.87 4.99 -9.11
N LEU A 182 16.58 6.29 -8.99
CA LEU A 182 16.35 7.18 -10.14
C LEU A 182 17.57 7.20 -11.07
N LYS A 183 18.77 7.28 -10.50
CA LYS A 183 20.03 7.29 -11.26
C LYS A 183 20.29 5.96 -11.96
N GLU A 184 20.19 4.84 -11.24
CA GLU A 184 20.45 3.50 -11.79
C GLU A 184 19.48 3.16 -12.93
N LYS A 185 18.20 3.49 -12.76
CA LYS A 185 17.16 3.18 -13.75
C LYS A 185 16.97 4.26 -14.81
N GLY A 186 17.71 5.37 -14.74
CA GLY A 186 17.58 6.50 -15.67
C GLY A 186 16.16 7.04 -15.75
N VAL A 187 15.45 7.11 -14.61
CA VAL A 187 14.06 7.57 -14.52
C VAL A 187 14.05 9.10 -14.39
N ASP A 188 13.46 9.79 -15.35
CA ASP A 188 13.11 11.21 -15.22
C ASP A 188 11.86 11.36 -14.35
N PHE A 189 12.08 11.68 -13.06
CA PHE A 189 10.98 11.80 -12.11
C PHE A 189 10.08 13.02 -12.39
N ALA A 190 10.58 14.07 -13.04
CA ALA A 190 9.74 15.21 -13.45
C ALA A 190 8.78 14.79 -14.58
N CYS A 191 9.25 13.95 -15.51
CA CYS A 191 8.38 13.29 -16.49
C CYS A 191 7.31 12.44 -15.80
N VAL A 192 7.68 11.60 -14.82
CA VAL A 192 6.73 10.76 -14.08
C VAL A 192 5.66 11.62 -13.39
N GLN A 193 6.05 12.71 -12.72
CA GLN A 193 5.11 13.64 -12.09
C GLN A 193 4.17 14.32 -13.09
N SER A 194 4.69 14.72 -14.25
CA SER A 194 3.87 15.30 -15.33
C SER A 194 2.84 14.29 -15.85
N LYS A 195 3.26 13.05 -16.10
CA LYS A 195 2.40 11.94 -16.52
C LYS A 195 1.36 11.56 -15.47
N ALA A 196 1.72 11.58 -14.19
CA ALA A 196 0.80 11.32 -13.08
C ALA A 196 -0.35 12.35 -13.02
N LYS A 197 -0.07 13.62 -13.35
CA LYS A 197 -1.09 14.69 -13.40
C LYS A 197 -1.96 14.65 -14.66
N ALA A 198 -1.40 14.21 -15.78
CA ALA A 198 -2.03 14.31 -17.09
C ALA A 198 -2.87 13.08 -17.49
N HIS A 199 -2.69 11.94 -16.82
CA HIS A 199 -3.30 10.67 -17.22
C HIS A 199 -4.07 10.02 -16.07
N ARG A 200 -4.97 9.09 -16.44
CA ARG A 200 -5.67 8.20 -15.50
C ARG A 200 -5.03 6.83 -15.57
N TYR A 201 -4.91 6.18 -14.42
CA TYR A 201 -4.32 4.85 -14.28
C TYR A 201 -5.28 3.95 -13.50
N SER A 202 -5.04 2.65 -13.58
CA SER A 202 -5.77 1.62 -12.84
C SER A 202 -4.78 0.61 -12.25
N HIS A 203 -5.31 -0.39 -11.55
CA HIS A 203 -4.52 -1.55 -11.12
C HIS A 203 -3.87 -2.32 -12.26
N ASP A 204 -4.39 -2.21 -13.49
CA ASP A 204 -3.82 -2.86 -14.68
C ASP A 204 -2.37 -2.42 -14.92
N ASN A 205 -2.02 -1.20 -14.48
CA ASN A 205 -0.69 -0.66 -14.61
C ASN A 205 0.32 -1.29 -13.63
N LEU A 206 -0.14 -1.85 -12.50
CA LEU A 206 0.76 -2.31 -11.44
C LEU A 206 1.67 -3.44 -11.92
N PHE A 207 1.13 -4.42 -12.63
CA PHE A 207 1.87 -5.63 -13.01
C PHE A 207 3.07 -5.31 -13.91
N SER A 208 2.84 -4.62 -15.03
CA SER A 208 3.94 -4.24 -15.93
C SER A 208 4.91 -3.27 -15.26
N SER A 209 4.42 -2.31 -14.48
CA SER A 209 5.30 -1.37 -13.76
C SER A 209 6.25 -2.08 -12.81
N VAL A 210 5.74 -3.05 -12.03
CA VAL A 210 6.55 -3.86 -11.13
C VAL A 210 7.58 -4.69 -11.90
N LEU A 211 7.22 -5.30 -13.04
CA LEU A 211 8.21 -6.00 -13.87
C LEU A 211 9.28 -5.05 -14.42
N GLY A 212 8.90 -3.85 -14.83
CA GLY A 212 9.81 -2.84 -15.34
C GLY A 212 10.76 -2.28 -14.30
N LEU A 213 10.36 -2.21 -13.02
CA LEU A 213 11.27 -1.83 -11.93
C LEU A 213 12.50 -2.76 -11.86
N TRP A 214 12.34 -4.04 -12.18
CA TRP A 214 13.43 -5.03 -12.19
C TRP A 214 13.94 -5.38 -13.60
N ASP A 215 13.58 -4.60 -14.63
CA ASP A 215 13.94 -4.83 -16.04
C ASP A 215 13.70 -6.28 -16.50
N VAL A 216 12.61 -6.90 -16.00
CA VAL A 216 12.28 -8.29 -16.30
C VAL A 216 11.87 -8.45 -17.76
N LYS A 217 12.68 -9.19 -18.52
CA LYS A 217 12.39 -9.51 -19.92
C LYS A 217 11.45 -10.70 -20.01
N THR A 218 10.22 -10.45 -20.45
CA THR A 218 9.17 -11.48 -20.61
C THR A 218 8.14 -11.06 -21.64
N HIS A 219 7.49 -12.03 -22.29
CA HIS A 219 6.47 -11.79 -23.31
C HIS A 219 5.16 -11.20 -22.75
N VAL A 220 4.93 -11.30 -21.44
CA VAL A 220 3.74 -10.72 -20.78
C VAL A 220 3.93 -9.28 -20.31
N TYR A 221 5.16 -8.75 -20.40
CA TYR A 221 5.44 -7.37 -20.07
C TYR A 221 4.88 -6.47 -21.17
N GLN A 222 4.04 -5.52 -20.78
CA GLN A 222 3.38 -4.57 -21.67
C GLN A 222 3.88 -3.16 -21.34
N PRO A 223 4.81 -2.59 -22.13
CA PRO A 223 5.41 -1.28 -21.88
C PRO A 223 4.40 -0.15 -21.72
N GLU A 224 3.28 -0.22 -22.43
CA GLU A 224 2.17 0.73 -22.38
C GLU A 224 1.41 0.73 -21.05
N LEU A 225 1.49 -0.37 -20.28
CA LEU A 225 0.94 -0.47 -18.94
C LEU A 225 1.96 -0.12 -17.85
N ASP A 226 3.24 0.02 -18.20
CA ASP A 226 4.29 0.41 -17.27
C ASP A 226 4.31 1.94 -17.06
N LEU A 227 4.06 2.37 -15.82
CA LEU A 227 3.97 3.78 -15.41
C LEU A 227 5.26 4.57 -15.67
N PHE A 228 6.40 3.88 -15.76
CA PHE A 228 7.72 4.47 -15.83
C PHE A 228 8.38 4.32 -17.19
N SER A 229 7.84 3.49 -18.10
CA SER A 229 8.46 3.16 -19.39
C SER A 229 8.72 4.41 -20.24
N ALA A 230 7.74 5.30 -20.35
CA ALA A 230 7.85 6.52 -21.15
C ALA A 230 8.78 7.59 -20.53
N CYS A 231 9.17 7.43 -19.27
CA CYS A 231 10.02 8.35 -18.53
C CYS A 231 11.39 7.75 -18.18
N ARG A 232 11.71 6.56 -18.70
CA ARG A 232 13.05 5.97 -18.60
C ARG A 232 13.85 6.31 -19.84
N ALA A 233 15.13 6.62 -19.65
CA ALA A 233 16.07 6.67 -20.77
C ALA A 233 16.05 5.30 -21.47
N THR A 234 15.89 5.29 -22.79
CA THR A 234 16.07 4.09 -23.60
C THR A 234 17.50 3.59 -23.39
N GLN A 235 17.65 2.43 -22.75
CA GLN A 235 18.88 1.64 -22.81
C GLN A 235 19.00 0.94 -24.17
#